data_AF-A0A349Y694-F1
#
_entry.id   AF-A0A349Y694-F1
#
_cell.length_a   1.000
_cell.length_b   1.000
_cell.length_c   1.000
_cell.angle_alpha   90.00
_cell.angle_beta   90.00
_cell.angle_gamma   90.00
#
_symmetry.space_group_name_H-M   'P 1'
#
loop_
_entity.id
_entity.type
_entity.pdbx_description
1 polymer ?
#
loop_
_entity_poly.entity_id
_entity_poly.type
_entity_poly.pdbx_seq_one_letter_code
_entity_poly.pdbx_strand_id
1 'polypeptide(L)'
;MERASFLASSPDPALYRTVLERLNAGFCIIEVIFDDAGVGVDYRFVEVNEAFSRNTGLSNVCGQRMSSLQPGHESDWYRTYGEVARSGQARQFEMEARALNRWYSVEAVSVGEPD
;
A
#
# COMPACT_ATOMS: atom_id res chain seq x y z
N MET A 1 21.45 -34.56 -8.47
CA MET A 1 20.19 -33.98 -7.94
C MET A 1 20.15 -32.54 -8.42
N GLU A 2 19.54 -32.34 -9.58
CA GLU A 2 19.55 -31.09 -10.33
C GLU A 2 18.57 -30.11 -9.69
N ARG A 3 19.06 -28.97 -9.20
CA ARG A 3 18.20 -27.85 -8.80
C ARG A 3 17.72 -27.21 -10.09
N ALA A 4 16.52 -27.58 -10.54
CA ALA A 4 15.83 -26.88 -11.61
C ALA A 4 15.66 -25.41 -11.20
N SER A 5 16.40 -24.53 -11.86
CA SER A 5 16.20 -23.09 -11.80
C SER A 5 14.87 -22.80 -12.49
N PHE A 6 13.82 -22.50 -11.72
CA PHE A 6 12.59 -21.98 -12.27
C PHE A 6 12.81 -20.50 -12.57
N LEU A 7 13.33 -20.20 -13.76
CA LEU A 7 13.18 -18.87 -14.35
C LEU A 7 11.69 -18.72 -14.66
N ALA A 8 10.91 -18.26 -13.67
CA ALA A 8 9.55 -17.82 -13.91
C ALA A 8 9.64 -16.67 -14.93
N SER A 9 9.20 -16.91 -16.16
CA SER A 9 8.77 -15.81 -17.02
C SER A 9 7.86 -14.92 -16.19
N SER A 10 8.03 -13.59 -16.27
CA SER A 10 7.08 -12.66 -15.66
C SER A 10 5.67 -13.12 -16.04
N PRO A 11 4.82 -13.47 -15.05
CA PRO A 11 3.50 -13.96 -15.35
C PRO A 11 2.74 -12.96 -16.23
N ASP A 12 1.88 -13.48 -17.09
CA ASP A 12 1.07 -12.68 -17.99
C ASP A 12 0.38 -11.54 -17.20
N PRO A 13 0.55 -10.26 -17.59
CA PRO A 13 -0.13 -9.14 -16.95
C PRO A 13 -1.64 -9.33 -16.79
N ALA A 14 -2.28 -10.06 -17.73
CA ALA A 14 -3.70 -10.41 -17.64
C ALA A 14 -4.01 -11.39 -16.49
N LEU A 15 -3.12 -12.37 -16.26
CA LEU A 15 -3.24 -13.31 -15.14
C LEU A 15 -3.09 -12.58 -13.80
N TYR A 16 -2.08 -11.71 -13.67
CA TYR A 16 -1.87 -10.92 -12.46
C TYR A 16 -3.07 -10.05 -12.11
N ARG A 17 -3.61 -9.34 -13.10
CA ARG A 17 -4.83 -8.54 -12.93
C ARG A 17 -6.00 -9.40 -12.45
N THR A 18 -6.23 -10.54 -13.09
CA THR A 18 -7.32 -11.47 -12.72
C THR A 18 -7.18 -11.96 -11.27
N VAL A 19 -5.95 -12.26 -10.83
CA VAL A 19 -5.71 -12.69 -9.44
C VAL A 19 -6.00 -11.54 -8.47
N LEU A 20 -5.46 -10.34 -8.72
CA LEU A 20 -5.67 -9.17 -7.86
C LEU A 20 -7.14 -8.74 -7.76
N GLU A 21 -7.91 -8.87 -8.83
CA GLU A 21 -9.36 -8.58 -8.85
C GLU A 21 -10.17 -9.61 -8.06
N ARG A 22 -9.74 -10.89 -8.06
CA ARG A 22 -10.42 -11.99 -7.35
C ARG A 22 -10.01 -12.10 -5.88
N LEU A 23 -8.87 -11.54 -5.49
CA LEU A 23 -8.44 -11.51 -4.09
C LEU A 23 -9.32 -10.55 -3.30
N ASN A 24 -9.71 -10.98 -2.09
CA ASN A 24 -10.39 -10.10 -1.12
C ASN A 24 -9.41 -9.19 -0.35
N ALA A 25 -8.11 -9.34 -0.59
CA ALA A 25 -7.08 -8.48 -0.03
C ALA A 25 -7.11 -7.12 -0.72
N GLY A 26 -7.16 -6.05 0.09
CA GLY A 26 -7.00 -4.70 -0.43
C GLY A 26 -5.58 -4.50 -0.95
N PHE A 27 -5.47 -3.94 -2.14
CA PHE A 27 -4.19 -3.59 -2.75
C PHE A 27 -4.17 -2.10 -3.05
N CYS A 28 -3.05 -1.44 -2.77
CA CYS A 28 -2.80 -0.08 -3.20
C CYS A 28 -1.31 0.17 -3.45
N ILE A 29 -1.02 1.10 -4.36
CA ILE A 29 0.27 1.76 -4.50
C ILE A 29 0.08 3.18 -4.01
N ILE A 30 0.98 3.64 -3.14
CA ILE A 30 0.96 4.98 -2.57
C ILE A 30 2.30 5.67 -2.76
N GLU A 31 2.25 6.99 -2.90
CA GLU A 31 3.41 7.87 -2.88
C GLU A 31 3.43 8.59 -1.54
N VAL A 32 4.48 8.34 -0.73
CA VAL A 32 4.59 8.93 0.60
C VAL A 32 5.04 10.39 0.49
N ILE A 33 4.40 11.26 1.26
CA ILE A 33 4.76 12.67 1.39
C ILE A 33 5.55 12.84 2.69
N PHE A 34 6.74 13.41 2.59
CA PHE A 34 7.65 13.63 3.72
C PHE A 34 7.67 15.11 4.14
N ASP A 35 7.92 15.34 5.42
CA ASP A 35 8.35 16.66 5.93
C ASP A 35 9.87 16.87 5.79
N ASP A 36 10.35 18.04 6.21
CA ASP A 36 11.77 18.40 6.17
C ASP A 36 12.67 17.52 7.05
N ALA A 37 12.10 16.82 8.04
CA ALA A 37 12.81 15.86 8.87
C ALA A 37 12.82 14.45 8.25
N GLY A 38 12.19 14.27 7.08
CA GLY A 38 12.04 12.99 6.41
C GLY A 38 11.06 12.05 7.11
N VAL A 39 10.10 12.58 7.88
CA VAL A 39 9.03 11.80 8.49
C VAL A 39 7.85 11.77 7.53
N GLY A 40 7.25 10.60 7.32
CA GLY A 40 6.03 10.47 6.53
C GLY A 40 4.88 11.20 7.21
N VAL A 41 4.29 12.18 6.53
CA VAL A 41 3.22 13.04 7.07
C VAL A 41 1.89 12.89 6.35
N ASP A 42 1.90 12.28 5.16
CA ASP A 42 0.71 11.92 4.39
C ASP A 42 1.11 10.94 3.28
N TYR A 43 0.16 10.48 2.47
CA TYR A 43 0.43 9.79 1.22
C TYR A 43 -0.67 10.00 0.20
N ARG A 44 -0.31 9.84 -1.08
CA ARG A 44 -1.23 9.94 -2.22
C ARG A 44 -1.43 8.57 -2.84
N PHE A 45 -2.68 8.20 -3.12
CA PHE A 45 -2.96 6.94 -3.81
C PHE A 45 -2.61 7.05 -5.29
N VAL A 46 -1.83 6.10 -5.79
CA VAL A 46 -1.48 5.96 -7.21
C VAL A 46 -2.42 4.96 -7.87
N GLU A 47 -2.59 3.80 -7.25
CA GLU A 47 -3.44 2.72 -7.75
C GLU A 47 -4.10 2.00 -6.58
N VAL A 48 -5.31 1.49 -6.79
CA VAL A 48 -6.02 0.62 -5.84
C VAL A 48 -6.79 -0.46 -6.60
N ASN A 49 -6.98 -1.63 -5.98
CA ASN A 49 -7.95 -2.61 -6.48
C ASN A 49 -9.36 -2.37 -5.91
N GLU A 50 -10.36 -3.10 -6.43
CA GLU A 50 -11.73 -2.99 -5.91
C GLU A 50 -11.88 -3.45 -4.46
N ALA A 51 -11.09 -4.45 -4.03
CA ALA A 51 -11.13 -4.95 -2.66
C ALA A 51 -10.71 -3.88 -1.65
N PHE A 52 -9.73 -3.02 -1.98
CA PHE A 52 -9.38 -1.86 -1.17
C PHE A 52 -10.61 -0.98 -0.91
N SER A 53 -11.36 -0.66 -1.96
CA SER A 53 -12.53 0.21 -1.86
C SER A 53 -13.63 -0.44 -1.00
N ARG A 54 -13.86 -1.75 -1.18
CA ARG A 54 -14.81 -2.51 -0.34
C ARG A 54 -14.38 -2.57 1.13
N ASN A 55 -13.08 -2.69 1.39
CA ASN A 55 -12.54 -2.87 2.75
C ASN A 55 -12.38 -1.56 3.52
N THR A 56 -12.25 -0.43 2.83
CA THR A 56 -12.05 0.90 3.43
C THR A 56 -13.30 1.79 3.35
N GLY A 57 -14.22 1.50 2.43
CA GLY A 57 -15.36 2.36 2.11
C GLY A 57 -14.97 3.59 1.27
N LEU A 58 -13.70 3.75 0.93
CA LEU A 58 -13.22 4.86 0.11
C LEU A 58 -13.34 4.52 -1.38
N SER A 59 -13.72 5.49 -2.20
CA SER A 59 -13.84 5.32 -3.66
C SER A 59 -13.27 6.53 -4.39
N ASN A 60 -12.89 6.36 -5.66
CA ASN A 60 -12.26 7.41 -6.48
C ASN A 60 -10.99 8.01 -5.85
N VAL A 61 -10.20 7.20 -5.14
CA VAL A 61 -9.09 7.69 -4.30
C VAL A 61 -7.82 8.04 -5.08
N CYS A 62 -7.62 7.48 -6.28
CA CYS A 62 -6.40 7.71 -7.05
C CYS A 62 -6.17 9.21 -7.32
N GLY A 63 -4.93 9.67 -7.10
CA GLY A 63 -4.52 11.07 -7.17
C GLY A 63 -4.82 11.89 -5.90
N GLN A 64 -5.63 11.38 -4.98
CA GLN A 64 -5.99 12.09 -3.74
C GLN A 64 -5.07 11.71 -2.58
N ARG A 65 -4.93 12.65 -1.65
CA ARG A 65 -4.22 12.43 -0.38
C ARG A 65 -5.13 11.78 0.65
N MET A 66 -4.56 10.93 1.51
CA MET A 66 -5.34 10.31 2.58
C MET A 66 -5.90 11.35 3.55
N SER A 67 -5.13 12.38 3.90
CA SER A 67 -5.61 13.48 4.75
C SER A 67 -6.79 14.27 4.15
N SER A 68 -6.91 14.31 2.82
CA SER A 68 -8.03 14.98 2.14
C SER A 68 -9.29 14.10 2.12
N LEU A 69 -9.11 12.78 2.00
CA LEU A 69 -10.19 11.80 1.99
C LEU A 69 -10.73 11.53 3.40
N GLN A 70 -9.83 11.44 4.38
CA GLN A 70 -10.14 11.17 5.77
C GLN A 70 -9.26 12.03 6.68
N PRO A 71 -9.68 13.27 7.01
CA PRO A 71 -8.89 14.22 7.81
C PRO A 71 -8.51 13.72 9.21
N GLY A 72 -9.26 12.76 9.77
CA GLY A 72 -8.99 12.16 11.07
C GLY A 72 -8.05 10.97 11.05
N HIS A 73 -7.45 10.63 9.91
CA HIS A 73 -6.60 9.45 9.80
C HIS A 73 -5.30 9.60 10.62
N GLU A 74 -4.88 8.50 11.22
CA GLU A 74 -3.88 8.49 12.27
C GLU A 74 -2.47 8.63 11.70
N SER A 75 -1.66 9.51 12.29
CA SER A 75 -0.29 9.76 11.82
C SER A 75 0.62 8.54 11.81
N ASP A 76 0.29 7.51 12.61
CA ASP A 76 1.06 6.27 12.68
C ASP A 76 1.06 5.51 11.34
N TRP A 77 -0.02 5.65 10.54
CA TRP A 77 -0.08 5.12 9.18
C TRP A 77 0.94 5.82 8.27
N TYR A 78 0.98 7.15 8.30
CA TYR A 78 1.91 7.95 7.51
C TYR A 78 3.37 7.64 7.86
N ARG A 79 3.67 7.58 9.16
CA ARG A 79 5.01 7.25 9.66
C ARG A 79 5.43 5.85 9.25
N THR A 80 4.55 4.87 9.41
CA THR A 80 4.84 3.46 9.07
C THR A 80 5.16 3.30 7.59
N TYR A 81 4.37 3.89 6.69
CA TYR A 81 4.66 3.83 5.26
C TYR A 81 5.92 4.64 4.89
N GLY A 82 6.16 5.77 5.55
CA GLY A 82 7.38 6.55 5.35
C GLY A 82 8.65 5.80 5.77
N GLU A 83 8.63 5.05 6.86
CA GLU A 83 9.74 4.19 7.28
C GLU A 83 10.03 3.10 6.24
N VAL A 84 8.99 2.45 5.70
CA VAL A 84 9.14 1.44 4.64
C VAL A 84 9.75 2.05 3.37
N ALA A 85 9.21 3.18 2.92
CA ALA A 85 9.70 3.86 1.72
C ALA A 85 11.16 4.30 1.86
N ARG A 86 11.55 4.87 3.02
CA ARG A 86 12.92 5.33 3.26
C ARG A 86 13.94 4.22 3.46
N SER A 87 13.55 3.19 4.21
CA SER A 87 14.48 2.10 4.54
C SER A 87 14.61 1.06 3.42
N GLY A 88 13.61 0.97 2.55
CA GLY A 88 13.46 -0.13 1.59
C GLY A 88 13.14 -1.47 2.25
N GLN A 89 13.02 -1.54 3.57
CA GLN A 89 12.75 -2.76 4.30
C GLN A 89 11.23 -3.00 4.33
N ALA A 90 10.84 -4.19 3.88
CA ALA A 90 9.46 -4.64 3.98
C ALA A 90 9.01 -4.72 5.44
N ARG A 91 7.74 -4.40 5.69
CA ARG A 91 7.16 -4.48 7.03
C ARG A 91 5.78 -5.13 6.99
N GLN A 92 5.56 -6.07 7.90
CA GLN A 92 4.25 -6.62 8.21
C GLN A 92 3.78 -6.06 9.54
N PHE A 93 2.55 -5.59 9.60
CA PHE A 93 1.99 -4.99 10.81
C PHE A 93 0.47 -5.11 10.84
N GLU A 94 -0.07 -5.09 12.06
CA GLU A 94 -1.49 -4.93 12.31
C GLU A 94 -1.74 -3.58 12.96
N MET A 95 -2.69 -2.82 12.41
CA MET A 95 -2.99 -1.48 12.90
C MET A 95 -4.47 -1.16 12.72
N GLU A 96 -5.01 -0.44 13.70
CA GLU A 96 -6.33 0.16 13.61
C GLU A 96 -6.28 1.45 12.81
N ALA A 97 -7.17 1.57 11.81
CA ALA A 97 -7.56 2.87 11.28
C ALA A 97 -8.89 3.22 11.93
N ARG A 98 -8.86 3.95 13.07
CA ARG A 98 -10.08 4.33 13.80
C ARG A 98 -10.94 5.24 12.95
N ALA A 99 -10.32 6.10 12.14
CA ALA A 99 -11.01 6.94 11.18
C ALA A 99 -11.79 6.12 10.12
N LEU A 100 -11.42 4.86 9.87
CA LEU A 100 -12.15 3.93 8.99
C LEU A 100 -12.93 2.86 9.78
N ASN A 101 -12.94 2.96 11.12
CA ASN A 101 -13.58 2.02 12.03
C ASN A 101 -13.21 0.55 11.75
N ARG A 102 -11.93 0.27 11.51
CA ARG A 102 -11.46 -1.06 11.12
C ARG A 102 -10.02 -1.35 11.50
N TRP A 103 -9.74 -2.62 11.78
CA TRP A 103 -8.39 -3.18 11.91
C TRP A 103 -7.92 -3.78 10.58
N TYR A 104 -6.66 -3.54 10.24
CA TYR A 104 -6.02 -4.12 9.05
C TYR A 104 -4.75 -4.85 9.43
N SER A 105 -4.54 -5.99 8.76
CA SER A 105 -3.25 -6.66 8.67
C SER A 105 -2.65 -6.30 7.31
N VAL A 106 -1.46 -5.69 7.32
CA VAL A 106 -0.84 -5.07 6.14
C VAL A 106 0.57 -5.60 5.96
N GLU A 107 0.89 -5.95 4.72
CA GLU A 107 2.25 -6.12 4.25
C GLU A 107 2.61 -4.96 3.33
N ALA A 108 3.63 -4.19 3.71
CA ALA A 108 4.09 -3.02 2.98
C ALA A 108 5.52 -3.27 2.49
N VAL A 109 5.74 -2.99 1.21
CA VAL A 109 7.04 -3.08 0.53
C VAL A 109 7.28 -1.77 -0.20
N SER A 110 8.54 -1.34 -0.29
CA SER A 110 8.90 -0.24 -1.18
C SER A 110 8.94 -0.73 -2.62
N VAL A 111 8.25 -0.04 -3.53
CA VAL A 111 8.22 -0.35 -4.96
C VAL A 111 8.72 0.86 -5.75
N GLY A 112 10.01 0.85 -6.06
CA GLY A 112 10.70 1.97 -6.70
C GLY A 112 12.15 2.06 -6.23
N GLU A 113 13.00 2.72 -7.00
CA GLU A 113 14.32 3.12 -6.50
C GLU A 113 14.12 4.31 -5.55
N PRO A 114 14.80 4.34 -4.39
CA PRO A 114 14.83 5.55 -3.58
C PRO A 114 15.52 6.65 -4.40
N ASP A 115 14.88 7.82 -4.52
CA ASP A 115 15.51 9.03 -5.07
C ASP A 115 16.75 9.45 -4.25
#